data_AF-A0AAD5M7Z9-F1
#
_entry.id   AF-A0AAD5M7Z9-F1
#
_cell.length_a   1.000
_cell.length_b   1.000
_cell.length_c   1.000
_cell.angle_alpha   90.00
_cell.angle_beta   90.00
_cell.angle_gamma   90.00
#
_symmetry.space_group_name_H-M   'P 1'
#
loop_
_entity.id
_entity.type
_entity.pdbx_description
1 polymer ?
#
loop_
_entity_poly.entity_id
_entity_poly.type
_entity_poly.pdbx_seq_one_letter_code
_entity_poly.pdbx_strand_id
1 'polypeptide(L)'
;MSPASVSLPPPSKWIGPHPVLAVTIELQTLLEWLAAALQPMATVAGLSLGLGQVLLYREDVLALSSSALWLWLSVLAAAAVHVGVVAPLVTHVGVGSRAWRTLPSMAPGVVFSATVGSPVLAVPVLAACFPGAQLVTKSMSQVGIGLSCALQHNGHALYVPLALVFLGTSSALTAELHKPSTWLWLALLTLLSCFVPALGGYNSRNGTIERPRLRLLVTLFRAWIVLAAATSEPSTVWSSLAPSLPLLVAVDLALQPLLTAVATHDHLLWTRLVAEHCAETCVPLPRGTDLQTRTPGRASPVYL
;
A
#
# COMPACT_ATOMS: atom_id res chain seq x y z
N MET A 1 -14.51 17.65 33.18
CA MET A 1 -14.79 16.79 32.00
C MET A 1 -14.43 15.37 32.38
N SER A 2 -15.44 14.52 32.60
CA SER A 2 -15.26 13.11 32.95
C SER A 2 -14.82 12.34 31.69
N PRO A 3 -13.82 11.45 31.75
CA PRO A 3 -13.48 10.62 30.60
C PRO A 3 -14.69 9.75 30.25
N ALA A 4 -15.19 9.90 29.02
CA ALA A 4 -16.22 9.01 28.49
C ALA A 4 -15.68 7.57 28.58
N SER A 5 -16.25 6.78 29.48
CA SER A 5 -16.03 5.34 29.52
C SER A 5 -16.52 4.79 28.19
N VAL A 6 -15.57 4.41 27.33
CA VAL A 6 -15.86 3.62 26.14
C VAL A 6 -16.42 2.30 26.64
N SER A 7 -17.75 2.18 26.65
CA SER A 7 -18.40 0.89 26.84
C SER A 7 -18.01 0.05 25.64
N LEU A 8 -17.11 -0.91 25.86
CA LEU A 8 -16.88 -1.97 24.90
C LEU A 8 -18.26 -2.56 24.56
N PRO A 9 -18.61 -2.70 23.27
CA PRO A 9 -19.85 -3.36 22.91
C PRO A 9 -19.87 -4.73 23.62
N PRO A 10 -21.02 -5.14 24.19
CA PRO A 10 -21.12 -6.46 24.80
C PRO A 10 -20.69 -7.51 23.77
N PRO A 11 -20.03 -8.62 24.17
CA PRO A 11 -19.71 -9.72 23.28
C PRO A 11 -21.01 -10.43 22.88
N SER A 12 -21.81 -9.78 22.04
CA SER A 12 -23.08 -10.27 21.57
C SER A 12 -22.82 -11.17 20.36
N LYS A 13 -22.95 -12.48 20.59
CA LYS A 13 -23.36 -13.48 19.58
C LYS A 13 -22.71 -13.35 18.20
N TRP A 14 -21.40 -13.50 18.12
CA TRP A 14 -20.70 -13.85 16.86
C TRP A 14 -20.38 -15.35 16.79
N ILE A 15 -21.17 -16.20 17.44
CA ILE A 15 -21.10 -17.66 17.25
C ILE A 15 -21.80 -17.97 15.92
N GLY A 16 -21.18 -17.55 14.82
CA GLY A 16 -21.35 -18.22 13.54
C GLY A 16 -20.62 -19.58 13.57
N PRO A 17 -20.88 -20.46 12.59
CA PRO A 17 -20.45 -21.88 12.60
C PRO A 17 -18.93 -22.14 12.48
N HIS A 18 -18.07 -21.13 12.67
CA HIS A 18 -16.63 -21.24 12.41
C HIS A 18 -15.80 -20.72 13.60
N PRO A 19 -15.68 -21.49 14.70
CA PRO A 19 -14.90 -21.10 15.87
C PRO A 19 -13.42 -20.87 15.53
N VAL A 20 -12.89 -21.59 14.53
CA VAL A 20 -11.53 -21.37 14.02
C VAL A 20 -11.38 -19.97 13.44
N LEU A 21 -12.33 -19.53 12.63
CA LEU A 21 -12.31 -18.19 12.03
C LEU A 21 -12.35 -17.10 13.11
N ALA A 22 -13.23 -17.26 14.10
CA ALA A 22 -13.33 -16.34 15.23
C ALA A 22 -12.01 -16.23 16.00
N VAL A 23 -11.39 -17.37 16.34
CA VAL A 23 -10.08 -17.38 17.02
C VAL A 23 -8.99 -16.73 16.15
N THR A 24 -8.97 -16.98 14.84
CA THR A 24 -7.98 -16.35 13.96
C THR A 24 -8.16 -14.84 13.85
N ILE A 25 -9.40 -14.34 13.83
CA ILE A 25 -9.69 -12.90 13.78
C ILE A 25 -9.27 -12.23 15.09
N GLU A 26 -9.60 -12.82 16.23
CA GLU A 26 -9.21 -12.29 17.55
C GLU A 26 -7.68 -12.31 17.74
N LEU A 27 -7.01 -13.40 17.33
CA LEU A 27 -5.55 -13.49 17.36
C LEU A 27 -4.90 -12.47 16.43
N GLN A 28 -5.40 -12.31 15.20
CA GLN A 28 -4.93 -11.29 14.27
C GLN A 28 -5.11 -9.90 14.89
N THR A 29 -6.28 -9.62 15.46
CA THR A 29 -6.54 -8.35 16.14
C THR A 29 -5.53 -8.12 17.25
N LEU A 30 -5.33 -9.08 18.14
CA LEU A 30 -4.36 -8.97 19.23
C LEU A 30 -2.91 -8.71 18.73
N LEU A 31 -2.50 -9.40 17.65
CA LEU A 31 -1.19 -9.17 17.02
C LEU A 31 -1.09 -7.77 16.40
N GLU A 32 -2.16 -7.25 15.81
CA GLU A 32 -2.21 -5.90 15.27
C GLU A 32 -2.10 -4.84 16.38
N TRP A 33 -2.78 -5.06 17.51
CA TRP A 33 -2.67 -4.21 18.69
C TRP A 33 -1.26 -4.23 19.29
N LEU A 34 -0.64 -5.41 19.36
CA LEU A 34 0.74 -5.54 19.81
C LEU A 34 1.69 -4.80 18.86
N ALA A 35 1.55 -4.98 17.54
CA ALA A 35 2.37 -4.28 16.55
C ALA A 35 2.22 -2.75 16.65
N ALA A 36 1.00 -2.26 16.85
CA ALA A 36 0.73 -0.84 17.08
C ALA A 36 1.39 -0.33 18.37
N ALA A 37 1.33 -1.08 19.46
CA ALA A 37 2.01 -0.75 20.71
C ALA A 37 3.54 -0.74 20.59
N LEU A 38 4.10 -1.62 19.74
CA LEU A 38 5.55 -1.70 19.48
C LEU A 38 6.05 -0.63 18.49
N GLN A 39 5.17 -0.05 17.67
CA GLN A 39 5.50 0.94 16.66
C GLN A 39 6.35 2.13 17.17
N PRO A 40 6.02 2.80 18.29
CA PRO A 40 6.87 3.88 18.81
C PRO A 40 8.24 3.40 19.29
N MET A 41 8.35 2.17 19.80
CA MET A 41 9.66 1.61 20.16
C MET A 41 10.48 1.28 18.91
N ALA A 42 9.84 0.82 17.84
CA ALA A 42 10.51 0.52 16.59
C ALA A 42 11.04 1.77 15.88
N THR A 43 10.34 2.91 15.95
CA THR A 43 10.88 4.17 15.42
C THR A 43 12.11 4.63 16.20
N VAL A 44 12.07 4.55 17.53
CA VAL A 44 13.23 4.86 18.38
C VAL A 44 14.39 3.90 18.11
N ALA A 45 14.11 2.61 17.99
CA ALA A 45 15.11 1.60 17.64
C ALA A 45 15.71 1.84 16.26
N GLY A 46 14.89 2.18 15.26
CA GLY A 46 15.35 2.51 13.90
C GLY A 46 16.24 3.75 13.88
N LEU A 47 15.88 4.80 14.62
CA LEU A 47 16.71 6.00 14.76
C LEU A 47 18.03 5.70 15.49
N SER A 48 17.97 4.92 16.57
CA SER A 48 19.14 4.49 17.34
C SER A 48 20.09 3.66 16.48
N LEU A 49 19.57 2.68 15.75
CA LEU A 49 20.34 1.83 14.83
C LEU A 49 20.91 2.64 13.66
N GLY A 50 20.13 3.56 13.08
CA GLY A 50 20.60 4.44 12.01
C GLY A 50 21.74 5.35 12.48
N LEU A 51 21.60 5.97 13.64
CA LEU A 51 22.65 6.79 14.24
C LEU A 51 23.89 5.95 14.58
N GLY A 52 23.71 4.74 15.11
CA GLY A 52 24.79 3.80 15.38
C GLY A 52 25.59 3.44 14.12
N GLN A 53 24.92 3.17 13.00
CA GLN A 53 25.58 2.89 11.72
C GLN A 53 26.37 4.10 11.20
N VAL A 54 25.82 5.32 11.29
CA VAL A 54 26.52 6.54 10.90
C VAL A 54 27.77 6.79 11.75
N LEU A 55 27.70 6.48 13.05
CA LEU A 55 28.84 6.62 13.97
C LEU A 55 29.91 5.55 13.72
N LEU A 56 29.52 4.31 13.42
CA LEU A 56 30.43 3.19 13.18
C LEU A 56 31.14 3.28 11.81
N TYR A 57 30.43 3.74 10.77
CA TYR A 57 30.92 3.77 9.39
C TYR A 57 31.18 5.20 8.88
N ARG A 58 31.64 6.10 9.76
CA ARG A 58 31.81 7.53 9.44
C ARG A 58 32.60 7.79 8.15
N GLU A 59 33.61 6.98 7.86
CA GLU A 59 34.45 7.10 6.67
C GLU A 59 33.78 6.54 5.40
N ASP A 60 32.85 5.58 5.55
CA ASP A 60 32.12 4.91 4.47
C ASP A 60 30.69 5.42 4.28
N VAL A 61 30.29 6.51 4.98
CA VAL A 61 28.93 7.10 4.87
C VAL A 61 28.60 7.44 3.41
N LEU A 62 29.59 7.89 2.63
CA LEU A 62 29.40 8.19 1.21
C LEU A 62 29.07 6.92 0.41
N ALA A 63 29.80 5.82 0.64
CA ALA A 63 29.53 4.55 -0.04
C ALA A 63 28.16 3.98 0.36
N LEU A 64 27.83 4.03 1.66
CA LEU A 64 26.54 3.57 2.17
C LEU A 64 25.36 4.42 1.67
N SER A 65 25.52 5.75 1.64
CA SER A 65 24.51 6.66 1.09
C SER A 65 24.31 6.47 -0.41
N SER A 66 25.37 6.14 -1.15
CA SER A 66 25.29 5.89 -2.60
C SER A 66 24.43 4.67 -2.92
N SER A 67 24.54 3.60 -2.14
CA SER A 67 23.75 2.38 -2.37
C SER A 67 22.27 2.57 -2.02
N ALA A 68 21.97 3.31 -0.95
CA ALA A 68 20.59 3.75 -0.65
C ALA A 68 20.00 4.64 -1.74
N LEU A 69 20.80 5.56 -2.30
CA LEU A 69 20.37 6.42 -3.40
C LEU A 69 19.98 5.58 -4.62
N TRP A 70 20.77 4.56 -4.96
CA TRP A 70 20.45 3.65 -6.06
C TRP A 70 19.15 2.88 -5.83
N LEU A 71 18.90 2.41 -4.61
CA LEU A 71 17.60 1.80 -4.27
C LEU A 71 16.46 2.81 -4.46
N TRP A 72 16.61 4.03 -3.95
CA TRP A 72 15.61 5.08 -4.08
C TRP A 72 15.30 5.41 -5.54
N LEU A 73 16.33 5.60 -6.36
CA LEU A 73 16.20 5.85 -7.81
C LEU A 73 15.55 4.67 -8.54
N SER A 74 15.90 3.44 -8.17
CA SER A 74 15.32 2.23 -8.79
C SER A 74 13.83 2.12 -8.50
N VAL A 75 13.42 2.41 -7.27
CA VAL A 75 12.00 2.43 -6.88
C VAL A 75 11.25 3.55 -7.60
N LEU A 76 11.84 4.74 -7.71
CA LEU A 76 11.26 5.85 -8.44
C LEU A 76 11.09 5.52 -9.93
N ALA A 77 12.10 4.90 -10.56
CA ALA A 77 12.03 4.47 -11.95
C ALA A 77 10.95 3.39 -12.15
N ALA A 78 10.89 2.38 -11.26
CA ALA A 78 9.86 1.34 -11.31
C ALA A 78 8.44 1.93 -11.15
N ALA A 79 8.26 2.86 -10.21
CA ALA A 79 7.00 3.58 -10.03
C ALA A 79 6.62 4.40 -11.27
N ALA A 80 7.58 5.11 -11.88
CA ALA A 80 7.37 5.90 -13.09
C ALA A 80 6.98 5.02 -14.29
N VAL A 81 7.65 3.88 -14.48
CA VAL A 81 7.30 2.90 -15.52
C VAL A 81 5.92 2.30 -15.28
N HIS A 82 5.62 1.94 -14.03
CA HIS A 82 4.32 1.36 -13.67
C HIS A 82 3.17 2.33 -13.92
N VAL A 83 3.24 3.55 -13.39
CA VAL A 83 2.21 4.58 -13.57
C VAL A 83 2.18 5.12 -15.01
N GLY A 84 3.34 5.25 -15.65
CA GLY A 84 3.52 5.84 -16.97
C GLY A 84 3.23 4.92 -18.15
N VAL A 85 3.40 3.61 -17.99
CA VAL A 85 3.34 2.65 -19.10
C VAL A 85 2.42 1.48 -18.76
N VAL A 86 2.65 0.80 -17.64
CA VAL A 86 1.92 -0.44 -17.32
C VAL A 86 0.44 -0.17 -17.03
N ALA A 87 0.16 0.72 -16.10
CA ALA A 87 -1.19 1.10 -15.70
C ALA A 87 -2.06 1.66 -16.86
N PRO A 88 -1.57 2.58 -17.71
CA PRO A 88 -2.33 3.05 -18.87
C PRO A 88 -2.51 1.96 -19.94
N LEU A 89 -1.54 1.05 -20.11
CA LEU A 89 -1.69 -0.08 -21.02
C LEU A 89 -2.79 -1.04 -20.55
N VAL A 90 -2.79 -1.39 -19.26
CA VAL A 90 -3.80 -2.28 -18.66
C VAL A 90 -5.21 -1.69 -18.83
N THR A 91 -5.36 -0.40 -18.58
CA THR A 91 -6.66 0.28 -18.72
C THR A 91 -7.08 0.46 -20.18
N HIS A 92 -6.13 0.67 -21.09
CA HIS A 92 -6.40 0.72 -22.52
C HIS A 92 -6.87 -0.64 -23.05
N VAL A 93 -6.22 -1.74 -22.65
CA VAL A 93 -6.60 -3.10 -23.05
C VAL A 93 -7.93 -3.51 -22.41
N GLY A 94 -8.18 -3.17 -21.15
CA GLY A 94 -9.39 -3.56 -20.43
C GLY A 94 -10.64 -2.78 -20.83
N VAL A 95 -10.54 -1.46 -20.99
CA VAL A 95 -11.70 -0.56 -21.13
C VAL A 95 -11.67 0.23 -22.44
N GLY A 96 -10.57 0.22 -23.19
CA GLY A 96 -10.40 1.04 -24.39
C GLY A 96 -10.32 2.55 -24.11
N SER A 97 -10.31 2.96 -22.83
CA SER A 97 -10.33 4.38 -22.46
C SER A 97 -8.95 4.94 -22.18
N ARG A 98 -8.81 6.27 -22.34
CA ARG A 98 -7.56 6.99 -22.07
C ARG A 98 -7.43 7.26 -20.57
N ALA A 99 -6.59 6.48 -19.88
CA ALA A 99 -6.29 6.63 -18.44
C ALA A 99 -5.90 8.07 -18.05
N TRP A 100 -5.11 8.71 -18.91
CA TRP A 100 -4.55 10.05 -18.67
C TRP A 100 -5.60 11.16 -18.52
N ARG A 101 -6.80 10.99 -19.10
CA ARG A 101 -7.85 12.01 -19.00
C ARG A 101 -8.46 12.11 -17.60
N THR A 102 -8.40 11.03 -16.82
CA THR A 102 -9.06 10.95 -15.51
C THR A 102 -8.16 11.29 -14.35
N LEU A 103 -6.85 11.36 -14.58
CA LEU A 103 -5.85 11.68 -13.55
C LEU A 103 -6.03 13.07 -12.92
N PRO A 104 -6.25 14.16 -13.67
CA PRO A 104 -6.34 15.50 -13.09
C PRO A 104 -7.50 15.64 -12.09
N SER A 105 -8.66 15.02 -12.37
CA SER A 105 -9.81 15.04 -11.47
C SER A 105 -9.61 14.24 -10.19
N MET A 106 -8.68 13.28 -10.21
CA MET A 106 -8.38 12.42 -9.06
C MET A 106 -7.14 12.86 -8.27
N ALA A 107 -6.41 13.85 -8.76
CA ALA A 107 -5.20 14.36 -8.14
C ALA A 107 -5.38 14.75 -6.65
N PRO A 108 -6.50 15.40 -6.22
CA PRO A 108 -6.68 15.74 -4.80
C PRO A 108 -6.65 14.51 -3.88
N GLY A 109 -7.30 13.42 -4.29
CA GLY A 109 -7.31 12.18 -3.51
C GLY A 109 -5.95 11.49 -3.46
N VAL A 110 -5.22 11.48 -4.58
CA VAL A 110 -3.86 10.93 -4.64
C VAL A 110 -2.91 11.72 -3.74
N VAL A 111 -2.94 13.05 -3.82
CA VAL A 111 -2.10 13.94 -3.00
C VAL A 111 -2.45 13.80 -1.53
N PHE A 112 -3.73 13.79 -1.17
CA PHE A 112 -4.17 13.57 0.21
C PHE A 112 -3.68 12.22 0.75
N SER A 113 -3.82 11.16 -0.03
CA SER A 113 -3.34 9.84 0.35
C SER A 113 -1.82 9.82 0.57
N ALA A 114 -1.06 10.45 -0.33
CA ALA A 114 0.39 10.53 -0.25
C ALA A 114 0.88 11.29 1.00
N THR A 115 0.21 12.41 1.35
CA THR A 115 0.58 13.21 2.53
C THR A 115 0.25 12.50 3.84
N VAL A 116 -0.90 11.83 3.88
CA VAL A 116 -1.33 11.03 5.03
C VAL A 116 -0.50 9.75 5.15
N GLY A 117 -0.04 9.20 4.03
CA GLY A 117 0.71 7.95 3.96
C GLY A 117 -0.18 6.71 4.13
N SER A 118 -1.47 6.82 3.81
CA SER A 118 -2.42 5.69 3.84
C SER A 118 -3.49 5.84 2.74
N PRO A 119 -3.69 4.82 1.89
CA PRO A 119 -4.80 4.80 0.91
C PRO A 119 -6.16 4.61 1.61
N VAL A 120 -6.19 3.83 2.68
CA VAL A 120 -7.43 3.51 3.44
C VAL A 120 -8.05 4.77 4.05
N LEU A 121 -7.22 5.67 4.59
CA LEU A 121 -7.71 6.93 5.16
C LEU A 121 -8.14 7.94 4.09
N ALA A 122 -7.67 7.76 2.86
CA ALA A 122 -8.06 8.59 1.73
C ALA A 122 -9.34 8.13 1.03
N VAL A 123 -9.88 6.94 1.37
CA VAL A 123 -11.11 6.38 0.79
C VAL A 123 -12.26 7.40 0.65
N PRO A 124 -12.66 8.18 1.69
CA PRO A 124 -13.76 9.13 1.55
C PRO A 124 -13.46 10.26 0.56
N VAL A 125 -12.21 10.74 0.52
CA VAL A 125 -11.76 11.78 -0.42
C VAL A 125 -11.75 11.24 -1.85
N LEU A 126 -11.21 10.04 -2.05
CA LEU A 126 -11.16 9.35 -3.33
C LEU A 126 -12.58 9.07 -3.87
N ALA A 127 -13.48 8.60 -3.00
CA ALA A 127 -14.87 8.32 -3.37
C ALA A 127 -15.62 9.60 -3.77
N ALA A 128 -15.32 10.73 -3.14
CA ALA A 128 -15.90 12.02 -3.50
C ALA A 128 -15.40 12.55 -4.87
N CYS A 129 -14.19 12.17 -5.31
CA CYS A 129 -13.66 12.59 -6.61
C CYS A 129 -14.39 11.93 -7.79
N PHE A 130 -14.94 10.71 -7.63
CA PHE A 130 -15.60 9.96 -8.70
C PHE A 130 -16.89 10.62 -9.24
N PRO A 131 -17.87 11.01 -8.40
CA PRO A 131 -19.05 11.72 -8.85
C PRO A 131 -18.72 13.06 -9.51
N GLY A 132 -17.74 13.80 -8.96
CA GLY A 132 -17.30 15.07 -9.53
C GLY A 132 -16.67 14.94 -10.92
N ALA A 133 -16.04 13.80 -11.20
CA ALA A 133 -15.47 13.47 -12.50
C ALA A 133 -16.45 12.80 -13.47
N GLN A 134 -17.68 12.46 -13.02
CA GLN A 134 -18.67 11.71 -13.79
C GLN A 134 -18.11 10.42 -14.40
N LEU A 135 -17.31 9.67 -13.64
CA LEU A 135 -16.67 8.44 -14.14
C LEU A 135 -17.38 7.17 -13.68
N VAL A 136 -17.84 7.16 -12.43
CA VAL A 136 -18.38 5.98 -11.74
C VAL A 136 -19.53 6.42 -10.84
N THR A 137 -20.56 5.59 -10.71
CA THR A 137 -21.66 5.85 -9.77
C THR A 137 -21.16 5.94 -8.32
N LYS A 138 -21.90 6.67 -7.49
CA LYS A 138 -21.54 6.91 -6.09
C LYS A 138 -21.40 5.60 -5.29
N SER A 139 -22.34 4.68 -5.45
CA SER A 139 -22.30 3.34 -4.82
C SER A 139 -21.04 2.57 -5.22
N MET A 140 -20.76 2.50 -6.52
CA MET A 140 -19.62 1.75 -7.03
C MET A 140 -18.29 2.39 -6.66
N SER A 141 -18.22 3.73 -6.55
CA SER A 141 -17.02 4.41 -6.07
C SER A 141 -16.66 4.05 -4.61
N GLN A 142 -17.67 3.95 -3.73
CA GLN A 142 -17.45 3.60 -2.33
C GLN A 142 -17.03 2.14 -2.18
N VAL A 143 -17.71 1.23 -2.87
CA VAL A 143 -17.41 -0.21 -2.82
C VAL A 143 -16.07 -0.51 -3.50
N GLY A 144 -15.84 0.00 -4.71
CA GLY A 144 -14.63 -0.28 -5.49
C GLY A 144 -13.36 0.24 -4.82
N ILE A 145 -13.39 1.48 -4.30
CA ILE A 145 -12.24 2.03 -3.58
C ILE A 145 -12.04 1.29 -2.26
N GLY A 146 -13.10 1.09 -1.48
CA GLY A 146 -13.00 0.38 -0.20
C GLY A 146 -12.42 -1.03 -0.35
N LEU A 147 -12.92 -1.79 -1.33
CA LEU A 147 -12.45 -3.13 -1.63
C LEU A 147 -11.01 -3.13 -2.15
N SER A 148 -10.68 -2.25 -3.08
CA SER A 148 -9.32 -2.19 -3.65
C SER A 148 -8.30 -1.78 -2.58
N CYS A 149 -8.59 -0.80 -1.73
CA CYS A 149 -7.76 -0.42 -0.59
C CYS A 149 -7.56 -1.54 0.42
N ALA A 150 -8.54 -2.44 0.58
CA ALA A 150 -8.41 -3.60 1.46
C ALA A 150 -7.56 -4.72 0.84
N LEU A 151 -7.68 -4.95 -0.46
CA LEU A 151 -7.11 -6.12 -1.13
C LEU A 151 -5.76 -5.90 -1.79
N GLN A 152 -5.45 -4.67 -2.21
CA GLN A 152 -4.38 -4.41 -3.16
C GLN A 152 -3.38 -3.37 -2.65
N HIS A 153 -2.09 -3.72 -2.60
CA HIS A 153 -1.03 -2.79 -2.21
C HIS A 153 0.13 -2.86 -3.20
N ASN A 154 -0.14 -2.55 -4.47
CA ASN A 154 0.83 -2.64 -5.55
C ASN A 154 2.13 -1.84 -5.32
N GLY A 155 2.07 -0.72 -4.60
CA GLY A 155 3.27 0.03 -4.22
C GLY A 155 4.27 -0.83 -3.45
N HIS A 156 3.79 -1.71 -2.57
CA HIS A 156 4.64 -2.65 -1.84
C HIS A 156 5.24 -3.71 -2.75
N ALA A 157 4.46 -4.19 -3.73
CA ALA A 157 4.91 -5.17 -4.71
C ALA A 157 6.09 -4.68 -5.56
N LEU A 158 6.18 -3.37 -5.79
CA LEU A 158 7.31 -2.73 -6.48
C LEU A 158 8.51 -2.55 -5.55
N TYR A 159 8.28 -2.18 -4.29
CA TYR A 159 9.34 -1.87 -3.33
C TYR A 159 10.02 -3.12 -2.73
N VAL A 160 9.22 -4.08 -2.24
CA VAL A 160 9.70 -5.29 -1.56
C VAL A 160 10.76 -6.07 -2.33
N PRO A 161 10.62 -6.38 -3.64
CA PRO A 161 11.67 -7.13 -4.35
C PRO A 161 12.97 -6.34 -4.43
N LEU A 162 12.90 -5.04 -4.71
CA LEU A 162 14.07 -4.17 -4.84
C LEU A 162 14.80 -4.05 -3.50
N ALA A 163 14.04 -3.91 -2.42
CA ALA A 163 14.57 -3.89 -1.05
C ALA A 163 15.24 -5.22 -0.67
N LEU A 164 14.69 -6.37 -1.08
CA LEU A 164 15.29 -7.69 -0.83
C LEU A 164 16.56 -7.91 -1.64
N VAL A 165 16.58 -7.51 -2.91
CA VAL A 165 17.78 -7.53 -3.74
C VAL A 165 18.85 -6.63 -3.13
N PHE A 166 18.48 -5.43 -2.71
CA PHE A 166 19.38 -4.51 -2.01
C PHE A 166 19.98 -5.14 -0.74
N LEU A 167 19.13 -5.68 0.15
CA LEU A 167 19.59 -6.38 1.35
C LEU A 167 20.53 -7.54 1.01
N GLY A 168 20.17 -8.38 0.03
CA GLY A 168 20.98 -9.53 -0.38
C GLY A 168 22.34 -9.12 -0.96
N THR A 169 22.39 -8.06 -1.75
CA THR A 169 23.65 -7.51 -2.27
C THR A 169 24.52 -6.93 -1.16
N SER A 170 23.91 -6.29 -0.15
CA SER A 170 24.63 -5.69 0.98
C SER A 170 25.17 -6.71 2.00
N SER A 171 24.59 -7.91 2.05
CA SER A 171 25.01 -8.98 2.98
C SER A 171 25.85 -10.06 2.31
N ALA A 172 26.48 -9.76 1.17
CA ALA A 172 27.31 -10.69 0.40
C ALA A 172 26.58 -11.99 -0.07
N LEU A 173 25.24 -11.98 -0.14
CA LEU A 173 24.42 -13.08 -0.68
C LEU A 173 24.27 -13.00 -2.21
N THR A 174 25.18 -12.31 -2.90
CA THR A 174 25.10 -12.04 -4.34
C THR A 174 25.11 -13.32 -5.17
N ALA A 175 25.88 -14.34 -4.77
CA ALA A 175 25.90 -15.63 -5.48
C ALA A 175 24.54 -16.35 -5.44
N GLU A 176 23.80 -16.23 -4.33
CA GLU A 176 22.49 -16.84 -4.14
C GLU A 176 21.37 -16.14 -4.92
N LEU A 177 21.51 -14.82 -5.11
CA LEU A 177 20.63 -14.02 -5.98
C LEU A 177 20.69 -14.46 -7.46
N HIS A 178 21.77 -15.12 -7.91
CA HIS A 178 21.87 -15.61 -9.30
C HIS A 178 21.10 -16.91 -9.53
N LYS A 179 20.65 -17.60 -8.47
CA LYS A 179 19.90 -18.85 -8.61
C LYS A 179 18.48 -18.55 -9.11
N PRO A 180 17.96 -19.27 -10.12
CA PRO A 180 16.62 -19.02 -10.66
C PRO A 180 15.50 -19.31 -9.63
N SER A 181 15.74 -20.23 -8.69
CA SER A 181 14.83 -20.52 -7.58
C SER A 181 14.62 -19.31 -6.68
N THR A 182 15.66 -18.50 -6.46
CA THR A 182 15.58 -17.27 -5.67
C THR A 182 14.67 -16.25 -6.32
N TRP A 183 14.75 -16.08 -7.64
CA TRP A 183 13.86 -15.19 -8.39
C TRP A 183 12.40 -15.63 -8.35
N LEU A 184 12.14 -16.95 -8.41
CA LEU A 184 10.80 -17.50 -8.26
C LEU A 184 10.23 -17.19 -6.87
N TRP A 185 11.02 -17.40 -5.81
CA TRP A 185 10.62 -17.08 -4.45
C TRP A 185 10.41 -15.58 -4.23
N LEU A 186 11.29 -14.74 -4.77
CA LEU A 186 11.12 -13.29 -4.75
C LEU A 186 9.80 -12.91 -5.44
N ALA A 187 9.52 -13.44 -6.63
CA ALA A 187 8.26 -13.19 -7.35
C ALA A 187 7.02 -13.65 -6.57
N LEU A 188 7.09 -14.79 -5.87
CA LEU A 188 5.98 -15.26 -5.04
C LEU A 188 5.79 -14.38 -3.80
N LEU A 189 6.88 -13.97 -3.17
CA LEU A 189 6.86 -13.07 -2.02
C LEU A 189 6.36 -11.68 -2.39
N THR A 190 6.70 -11.16 -3.58
CA THR A 190 6.15 -9.89 -4.06
C THR A 190 4.66 -9.97 -4.28
N LEU A 191 4.18 -11.02 -4.95
CA LEU A 191 2.75 -11.24 -5.16
C LEU A 191 2.01 -11.35 -3.83
N LEU A 192 2.56 -12.08 -2.87
CA LEU A 192 1.96 -12.21 -1.55
C LEU A 192 1.99 -10.87 -0.79
N SER A 193 3.04 -10.07 -0.96
CA SER A 193 3.16 -8.75 -0.32
C SER A 193 2.09 -7.76 -0.78
N CYS A 194 1.52 -7.93 -1.98
CA CYS A 194 0.39 -7.14 -2.48
C CYS A 194 -0.85 -7.27 -1.58
N PHE A 195 -1.05 -8.44 -0.99
CA PHE A 195 -2.22 -8.78 -0.20
C PHE A 195 -2.02 -8.56 1.29
N VAL A 196 -0.79 -8.30 1.74
CA VAL A 196 -0.54 -7.98 3.15
C VAL A 196 -1.14 -6.60 3.41
N PRO A 197 -2.22 -6.50 4.21
CA PRO A 197 -2.93 -5.25 4.36
C PRO A 197 -2.02 -4.23 5.06
N ALA A 198 -1.73 -3.12 4.39
CA ALA A 198 -1.16 -1.94 5.03
C ALA A 198 -2.28 -1.15 5.73
N LEU A 199 -3.00 -1.81 6.64
CA LEU A 199 -4.02 -1.14 7.45
C LEU A 199 -3.30 -0.14 8.37
N GLY A 200 -3.27 1.12 7.94
CA GLY A 200 -2.99 2.25 8.81
C GLY A 200 -4.18 2.43 9.75
N GLY A 201 -3.93 2.33 11.05
CA GLY A 201 -4.95 2.57 12.06
C GLY A 201 -5.16 4.07 12.26
N TYR A 202 -6.42 4.51 12.30
CA TYR A 202 -6.74 5.79 12.90
C TYR A 202 -6.97 5.57 14.39
N ASN A 203 -6.08 6.09 15.23
CA ASN A 203 -6.24 6.00 16.67
C ASN A 203 -7.24 7.07 17.11
N SER A 204 -8.52 6.69 17.24
CA SER A 204 -9.61 7.61 17.62
C SER A 204 -9.40 8.26 18.99
N ARG A 205 -8.62 7.63 19.88
CA ARG A 205 -8.35 8.13 21.23
C ARG A 205 -7.39 9.31 21.23
N ASN A 206 -6.44 9.32 20.30
CA ASN A 206 -5.38 10.34 20.24
C ASN A 206 -5.54 11.27 19.02
N GLY A 207 -6.48 10.98 18.12
CA GLY A 207 -6.65 11.71 16.86
C GLY A 207 -5.46 11.57 15.91
N THR A 208 -4.57 10.61 16.18
CA THR A 208 -3.33 10.42 15.42
C THR A 208 -3.52 9.35 14.34
N ILE A 209 -3.02 9.65 13.15
CA ILE A 209 -2.94 8.71 12.05
C ILE A 209 -1.68 7.85 12.25
N GLU A 210 -1.86 6.58 12.57
CA GLU A 210 -0.75 5.64 12.69
C GLU A 210 -0.35 5.18 11.29
N ARG A 211 0.83 5.64 10.84
CA ARG A 211 1.41 5.21 9.57
C ARG A 211 1.85 3.75 9.70
N PRO A 212 1.49 2.85 8.76
CA PRO A 212 1.77 1.41 8.86
C PRO A 212 3.25 1.06 8.54
N ARG A 213 4.21 1.64 9.26
CA ARG A 213 5.65 1.50 8.99
C ARG A 213 6.23 0.16 9.45
N LEU A 214 5.69 -0.44 10.53
CA LEU A 214 6.20 -1.73 11.02
C LEU A 214 5.89 -2.89 10.07
N ARG A 215 4.74 -2.84 9.39
CA ARG A 215 4.20 -4.00 8.68
C ARG A 215 5.05 -4.33 7.45
N LEU A 216 5.52 -3.30 6.75
CA LEU A 216 6.42 -3.47 5.61
C LEU A 216 7.83 -3.91 6.04
N LEU A 217 8.32 -3.41 7.18
CA LEU A 217 9.55 -3.91 7.79
C LEU A 217 9.42 -5.39 8.16
N VAL A 218 8.28 -5.80 8.72
CA VAL A 218 8.01 -7.19 9.10
C VAL A 218 7.87 -8.09 7.87
N THR A 219 7.27 -7.64 6.77
CA THR A 219 7.23 -8.42 5.52
C THR A 219 8.62 -8.56 4.92
N LEU A 220 9.41 -7.48 4.88
CA LEU A 220 10.81 -7.52 4.46
C LEU A 220 11.65 -8.43 5.35
N PHE A 221 11.46 -8.37 6.66
CA PHE A 221 12.16 -9.21 7.62
C PHE A 221 11.77 -10.68 7.47
N ARG A 222 10.49 -11.00 7.27
CA ARG A 222 10.02 -12.36 7.00
C ARG A 222 10.57 -12.89 5.68
N ALA A 223 10.54 -12.08 4.62
CA ALA A 223 11.10 -12.43 3.34
C ALA A 223 12.62 -12.63 3.41
N TRP A 224 13.31 -11.80 4.21
CA TRP A 224 14.73 -11.95 4.52
C TRP A 224 15.02 -13.26 5.25
N ILE A 225 14.24 -13.61 6.27
CA ILE A 225 14.38 -14.89 6.97
C ILE A 225 14.17 -16.05 6.01
N VAL A 226 13.15 -16.01 5.14
CA VAL A 226 12.90 -17.08 4.15
C VAL A 226 14.09 -17.21 3.20
N LEU A 227 14.62 -16.08 2.73
CA LEU A 227 15.78 -16.06 1.84
C LEU A 227 17.04 -16.57 2.54
N ALA A 228 17.29 -16.14 3.77
CA ALA A 228 18.46 -16.53 4.56
C ALA A 228 18.38 -18.01 4.97
N ALA A 229 17.24 -18.48 5.46
CA ALA A 229 17.02 -19.88 5.85
C ALA A 229 17.10 -20.86 4.67
N ALA A 230 16.87 -20.39 3.44
CA ALA A 230 17.11 -21.20 2.24
C ALA A 230 18.62 -21.40 1.95
N THR A 231 19.49 -20.62 2.59
CA THR A 231 20.93 -20.51 2.24
C THR A 231 21.89 -20.86 3.38
N SER A 232 21.46 -20.74 4.65
CA SER A 232 22.32 -20.91 5.82
C SER A 232 21.62 -21.61 6.98
N GLU A 233 22.41 -22.16 7.92
CA GLU A 233 21.88 -22.76 9.14
C GLU A 233 21.09 -21.72 9.96
N PRO A 234 19.91 -22.09 10.50
CA PRO A 234 18.98 -21.16 11.14
C PRO A 234 19.56 -20.42 12.36
N SER A 235 20.62 -20.95 12.97
CA SER A 235 21.35 -20.36 14.10
C SER A 235 22.16 -19.11 13.72
N THR A 236 22.50 -18.92 12.44
CA THR A 236 23.34 -17.80 11.95
C THR A 236 22.57 -16.69 11.22
N VAL A 237 21.27 -16.90 10.99
CA VAL A 237 20.39 -15.95 10.29
C VAL A 237 20.25 -14.63 11.06
N TRP A 238 20.27 -14.69 12.39
CA TRP A 238 20.12 -13.53 13.26
C TRP A 238 21.40 -12.70 13.38
N SER A 239 22.58 -13.35 13.34
CA SER A 239 23.89 -12.69 13.37
C SER A 239 24.30 -12.12 12.01
N SER A 240 23.63 -12.54 10.93
CA SER A 240 23.80 -12.02 9.56
C SER A 240 22.75 -10.96 9.18
N LEU A 241 22.05 -10.39 10.17
CA LEU A 241 21.10 -9.31 9.93
C LEU A 241 21.83 -8.17 9.21
N ALA A 242 21.35 -7.84 8.01
CA ALA A 242 22.05 -6.92 7.12
C ALA A 242 22.33 -5.59 7.85
N PRO A 243 23.59 -5.13 7.92
CA PRO A 243 23.92 -3.84 8.54
C PRO A 243 23.21 -2.66 7.85
N SER A 244 22.70 -2.88 6.64
CA SER A 244 21.92 -1.96 5.82
C SER A 244 20.43 -1.87 6.19
N LEU A 245 19.93 -2.69 7.12
CA LEU A 245 18.52 -2.65 7.54
C LEU A 245 18.07 -1.27 8.07
N PRO A 246 18.84 -0.56 8.92
CA PRO A 246 18.47 0.79 9.37
C PRO A 246 18.44 1.82 8.24
N LEU A 247 19.33 1.68 7.26
CA LEU A 247 19.34 2.51 6.06
C LEU A 247 18.09 2.26 5.21
N LEU A 248 17.67 1.01 5.09
CA LEU A 248 16.44 0.63 4.40
C LEU A 248 15.21 1.25 5.07
N VAL A 249 15.16 1.32 6.40
CA VAL A 249 14.10 2.02 7.15
C VAL A 249 14.07 3.52 6.79
N ALA A 250 15.24 4.16 6.67
CA ALA A 250 15.30 5.57 6.30
C ALA A 250 14.82 5.80 4.86
N VAL A 251 15.20 4.93 3.92
CA VAL A 251 14.75 4.97 2.53
C VAL A 251 13.24 4.72 2.42
N ASP A 252 12.71 3.76 3.18
CA ASP A 252 11.27 3.46 3.26
C ASP A 252 10.45 4.70 3.70
N LEU A 253 10.91 5.40 4.74
CA LEU A 253 10.26 6.63 5.21
C LEU A 253 10.18 7.71 4.13
N ALA A 254 11.21 7.85 3.30
CA ALA A 254 11.26 8.81 2.21
C ALA A 254 10.40 8.39 1.01
N LEU A 255 10.32 7.09 0.72
CA LEU A 255 9.54 6.54 -0.39
C LEU A 255 8.05 6.36 -0.07
N GLN A 256 7.67 6.30 1.20
CA GLN A 256 6.29 6.06 1.62
C GLN A 256 5.24 6.92 0.90
N PRO A 257 5.41 8.25 0.74
CA PRO A 257 4.43 9.08 0.04
C PRO A 257 4.27 8.67 -1.43
N LEU A 258 5.37 8.32 -2.10
CA LEU A 258 5.38 7.86 -3.49
C LEU A 258 4.67 6.51 -3.61
N LEU A 259 5.03 5.53 -2.79
CA LEU A 259 4.43 4.19 -2.82
C LEU A 259 2.93 4.25 -2.53
N THR A 260 2.54 5.13 -1.61
CA THR A 260 1.13 5.38 -1.29
C THR A 260 0.41 6.04 -2.47
N ALA A 261 1.03 7.02 -3.14
CA ALA A 261 0.46 7.65 -4.33
C ALA A 261 0.25 6.64 -5.47
N VAL A 262 1.22 5.75 -5.70
CA VAL A 262 1.14 4.67 -6.71
C VAL A 262 0.02 3.69 -6.38
N ALA A 263 -0.06 3.23 -5.12
CA ALA A 263 -1.15 2.34 -4.69
C ALA A 263 -2.53 3.01 -4.88
N THR A 264 -2.66 4.28 -4.47
CA THR A 264 -3.89 5.05 -4.63
C THR A 264 -4.27 5.27 -6.09
N HIS A 265 -3.29 5.51 -6.96
CA HIS A 265 -3.51 5.55 -8.40
C HIS A 265 -4.09 4.23 -8.92
N ASP A 266 -3.54 3.09 -8.50
CA ASP A 266 -4.03 1.78 -8.92
C ASP A 266 -5.45 1.49 -8.42
N HIS A 267 -5.80 1.91 -7.20
CA HIS A 267 -7.16 1.80 -6.67
C HIS A 267 -8.19 2.53 -7.53
N LEU A 268 -7.84 3.72 -8.02
CA LEU A 268 -8.69 4.51 -8.90
C LEU A 268 -8.91 3.79 -10.24
N LEU A 269 -7.84 3.25 -10.81
CA LEU A 269 -7.92 2.51 -12.07
C LEU A 269 -8.71 1.22 -11.92
N TRP A 270 -8.49 0.48 -10.85
CA TRP A 270 -9.23 -0.74 -10.55
C TRP A 270 -10.72 -0.46 -10.38
N THR A 271 -11.07 0.53 -9.56
CA THR A 271 -12.47 0.93 -9.34
C THR A 271 -13.15 1.24 -10.66
N ARG A 272 -12.47 1.94 -11.56
CA ARG A 272 -12.98 2.26 -12.90
C ARG A 272 -13.11 1.02 -13.79
N LEU A 273 -12.11 0.14 -13.80
CA LEU A 273 -12.13 -1.11 -14.57
C LEU A 273 -13.32 -1.98 -14.17
N VAL A 274 -13.55 -2.15 -12.87
CA VAL A 274 -14.68 -2.93 -12.36
C VAL A 274 -16.00 -2.21 -12.64
N ALA A 275 -16.07 -0.90 -12.48
CA ALA A 275 -17.28 -0.13 -12.80
C ALA A 275 -17.68 -0.27 -14.28
N GLU A 276 -16.71 -0.25 -15.20
CA GLU A 276 -16.98 -0.48 -16.62
C GLU A 276 -17.51 -1.90 -16.85
N HIS A 277 -16.90 -2.91 -16.22
CA HIS A 277 -17.32 -4.29 -16.36
C HIS A 277 -18.73 -4.54 -15.79
N CYS A 278 -19.10 -3.80 -14.74
CA CYS A 278 -20.42 -3.86 -14.11
C CYS A 278 -21.46 -2.91 -14.74
N ALA A 279 -21.10 -2.16 -15.79
CA ALA A 279 -21.93 -1.11 -16.40
C ALA A 279 -22.41 -0.02 -15.39
N GLU A 280 -21.59 0.27 -14.39
CA GLU A 280 -21.79 1.28 -13.33
C GLU A 280 -21.01 2.57 -13.63
N THR A 281 -20.76 2.86 -14.90
CA THR A 281 -20.11 4.08 -15.37
C THR A 281 -21.15 5.17 -15.64
N CYS A 282 -20.83 6.40 -15.27
CA CYS A 282 -21.73 7.51 -15.58
C CYS A 282 -21.67 7.80 -17.08
N VAL A 283 -22.82 7.71 -17.77
CA VAL A 283 -22.94 8.19 -19.15
C VAL A 283 -22.82 9.71 -19.11
N PRO A 284 -21.84 10.34 -19.80
CA PRO A 284 -21.78 11.78 -19.85
C PRO A 284 -23.06 12.29 -20.52
N LEU A 285 -23.87 13.03 -19.74
CA LEU A 285 -25.00 13.76 -20.28
C LEU A 285 -24.44 14.69 -21.37
N PRO A 286 -24.99 14.69 -22.60
CA PRO A 286 -24.53 15.57 -23.65
C PRO A 286 -24.55 17.01 -23.11
N ARG A 287 -23.36 17.60 -22.96
CA ARG A 287 -23.20 19.02 -22.61
C ARG A 287 -23.94 19.79 -23.69
N GLY A 288 -24.99 20.50 -23.28
CA GLY A 288 -26.01 21.04 -24.16
C GLY A 288 -25.44 21.74 -25.39
N THR A 289 -25.69 21.13 -26.54
CA THR A 289 -26.10 21.79 -27.76
C THR A 289 -27.37 21.07 -28.20
N ASP A 290 -28.50 21.78 -28.16
CA ASP A 290 -29.81 21.44 -28.71
C ASP A 290 -30.60 20.27 -28.09
N LEU A 291 -31.14 20.49 -26.90
CA LEU A 291 -32.40 19.85 -26.47
C LEU A 291 -33.50 20.90 -26.36
N GLN A 292 -33.87 21.48 -27.51
CA GLN A 292 -35.25 21.95 -27.68
C GLN A 292 -36.16 20.73 -27.87
N THR A 293 -37.15 20.63 -26.98
CA THR A 293 -38.42 19.92 -27.18
C THR A 293 -38.32 18.43 -27.55
N ARG A 294 -38.01 17.57 -26.58
CA ARG A 294 -38.59 16.22 -26.57
C ARG A 294 -39.08 15.87 -25.16
N THR A 295 -40.36 15.54 -25.12
CA THR A 295 -41.24 15.15 -24.02
C THR A 295 -40.58 14.45 -22.82
N PRO A 296 -41.06 14.70 -21.58
CA PRO A 296 -40.54 14.06 -20.37
C PRO A 296 -40.94 12.58 -20.33
N GLY A 297 -40.10 11.72 -20.91
CA GLY A 297 -40.05 10.30 -20.61
C GLY A 297 -39.36 10.11 -19.27
N ARG A 298 -40.15 9.81 -18.25
CA ARG A 298 -39.83 9.41 -16.87
C ARG A 298 -38.44 8.75 -16.70
N ALA A 299 -37.39 9.56 -16.55
CA ALA A 299 -36.12 9.10 -16.00
C ALA A 299 -36.26 9.10 -14.48
N SER A 300 -36.12 7.92 -13.88
CA SER A 300 -36.17 7.72 -12.44
C SER A 300 -35.05 8.51 -11.75
N PRO A 301 -35.36 9.42 -10.80
CA PRO A 301 -34.35 10.09 -9.98
C PRO A 301 -34.02 9.17 -8.82
N VAL A 302 -33.32 8.09 -9.11
CA VAL A 302 -32.65 7.27 -8.10
C VAL A 302 -31.20 7.27 -8.54
N TYR A 303 -30.27 7.49 -7.63
CA TYR A 303 -28.83 7.69 -7.87
C TYR A 303 -28.39 9.16 -8.10
N LEU A 304 -28.65 10.01 -7.10
CA LEU A 304 -27.77 11.13 -6.72
C LEU A 304 -27.22 10.86 -5.30
#